data_AF-A0A562K360-F1
#
_entry.id   AF-A0A562K360-F1
#
_cell.length_a   1.000
_cell.length_b   1.000
_cell.length_c   1.000
_cell.angle_alpha   90.00
_cell.angle_beta   90.00
_cell.angle_gamma   90.00
#
_symmetry.space_group_name_H-M   'P 1'
#
loop_
_entity.id
_entity.type
_entity.pdbx_description
1 polymer ?
#
loop_
_entity_poly.entity_id
_entity_poly.type
_entity_poly.pdbx_seq_one_letter_code
_entity_poly.pdbx_strand_id
1 'polypeptide(L)'
;MSYKEKQLDIKTLKKVSKSILKEHTPESIDILKFYKISMDEILTGVLCPVCIAKPMERRDGSWLCEACRLLSSNAHFKTVADLFLLNNGVPVFNKQFREFLHLPSPHISRRILESLNLPQTGTGKGRRYLPPPSYQDFAELDIQLY
;
A
#
# COMPACT_ATOMS: atom_id res chain seq x y z
N MET A 1 -24.35 49.81 3.50
CA MET A 1 -24.59 48.62 2.66
C MET A 1 -24.73 47.43 3.58
N SER A 2 -25.97 46.93 3.77
CA SER A 2 -26.31 45.88 4.74
C SER A 2 -26.17 44.50 4.08
N TYR A 3 -25.29 43.64 4.61
CA TYR A 3 -25.15 42.26 4.15
C TYR A 3 -26.30 41.43 4.74
N LYS A 4 -27.22 40.94 3.90
CA LYS A 4 -28.30 40.03 4.33
C LYS A 4 -27.73 38.69 4.82
N GLU A 5 -28.26 38.23 5.94
CA GLU A 5 -27.87 37.08 6.74
C GLU A 5 -28.08 35.71 6.06
N LYS A 6 -27.24 34.74 6.48
CA LYS A 6 -27.20 33.28 6.22
C LYS A 6 -27.48 32.82 4.79
N GLN A 7 -26.41 32.71 4.00
CA GLN A 7 -26.48 32.16 2.65
C GLN A 7 -26.60 30.63 2.57
N LEU A 8 -26.44 29.88 3.66
CA LEU A 8 -26.56 28.42 3.68
C LEU A 8 -27.18 27.92 5.00
N ASP A 9 -28.31 27.20 4.91
CA ASP A 9 -28.90 26.48 6.03
C ASP A 9 -28.07 25.22 6.37
N ILE A 10 -28.05 24.85 7.65
CA ILE A 10 -27.33 23.67 8.17
C ILE A 10 -27.80 22.40 7.47
N LYS A 11 -29.09 22.30 7.12
CA LYS A 11 -29.62 21.15 6.37
C LYS A 11 -29.00 21.06 4.98
N THR A 12 -28.84 22.20 4.29
CA THR A 12 -28.22 22.28 2.97
C THR A 12 -26.75 21.91 3.05
N LEU A 13 -26.02 22.42 4.04
CA LEU A 13 -24.63 22.04 4.31
C LEU A 13 -24.47 20.54 4.56
N LYS A 14 -25.32 19.94 5.40
CA LYS A 14 -25.32 18.49 5.65
C LYS A 14 -25.62 17.69 4.39
N LYS A 15 -26.55 18.16 3.56
CA LYS A 15 -26.88 17.51 2.29
C LYS A 15 -25.70 17.54 1.32
N VAL A 16 -25.07 18.70 1.15
CA VAL A 16 -23.87 18.85 0.30
C VAL A 16 -22.73 17.98 0.80
N SER A 17 -22.45 18.01 2.11
CA SER A 17 -21.42 17.16 2.72
C SER A 17 -21.68 15.67 2.45
N LYS A 18 -22.92 15.21 2.65
CA LYS A 18 -23.30 13.81 2.38
C LYS A 18 -23.18 13.46 0.89
N SER A 19 -23.54 14.37 0.00
CA SER A 19 -23.39 14.18 -1.45
C SER A 19 -21.92 14.09 -1.86
N ILE A 20 -21.06 14.98 -1.35
CA ILE A 20 -19.63 14.92 -1.60
C ILE A 20 -19.06 13.60 -1.09
N LEU A 21 -19.35 13.21 0.15
CA LEU A 21 -18.86 11.95 0.71
C LEU A 21 -19.38 10.71 -0.04
N LYS A 22 -20.60 10.78 -0.60
CA LYS A 22 -21.21 9.67 -1.35
C LYS A 22 -20.62 9.53 -2.75
N GLU A 23 -20.35 10.65 -3.42
CA GLU A 23 -19.85 10.66 -4.80
C GLU A 23 -18.30 10.74 -4.87
N HIS A 24 -17.64 10.99 -3.75
CA HIS A 24 -16.18 10.97 -3.66
C HIS A 24 -15.68 9.57 -3.99
N THR A 25 -14.87 9.50 -5.04
CA THR A 25 -14.12 8.30 -5.41
C THR A 25 -12.64 8.68 -5.43
N PRO A 26 -11.75 7.91 -4.77
CA PRO A 26 -10.33 8.13 -4.88
C PRO A 26 -9.90 8.11 -6.34
N GLU A 27 -9.16 9.12 -6.77
CA GLU A 27 -8.67 9.18 -8.14
C GLU A 27 -7.60 8.11 -8.36
N SER A 28 -7.79 7.23 -9.34
CA SER A 28 -6.79 6.25 -9.72
C SER A 28 -5.79 6.88 -10.70
N ILE A 29 -4.77 7.54 -10.15
CA ILE A 29 -3.67 8.12 -10.94
C ILE A 29 -2.51 7.13 -11.01
N ASP A 30 -1.99 6.93 -12.21
CA ASP A 30 -0.70 6.27 -12.40
C ASP A 30 0.42 7.21 -11.94
N ILE A 31 0.85 7.08 -10.69
CA ILE A 31 1.83 7.97 -10.07
C ILE A 31 3.17 7.95 -10.83
N LEU A 32 3.57 6.80 -11.37
CA LEU A 32 4.82 6.67 -12.12
C LEU A 32 4.75 7.46 -13.42
N LYS A 33 3.63 7.34 -14.17
CA LYS A 33 3.42 8.14 -15.38
C LYS A 33 3.26 9.62 -15.09
N PHE A 34 2.53 9.98 -14.03
CA PHE A 34 2.28 11.38 -13.66
C PHE A 34 3.58 12.11 -13.32
N TYR A 35 4.44 11.49 -12.51
CA TYR A 35 5.74 12.04 -12.12
C TYR A 35 6.87 11.72 -13.10
N LYS A 36 6.60 10.95 -14.17
CA LYS A 36 7.58 10.48 -15.16
C LYS A 36 8.76 9.73 -14.51
N ILE A 37 8.47 8.93 -13.50
CA ILE A 37 9.44 8.11 -12.79
C ILE A 37 9.50 6.73 -13.44
N SER A 38 10.71 6.24 -13.72
CA SER A 38 10.88 4.87 -14.21
C SER A 38 10.74 3.87 -13.05
N MET A 39 10.19 2.69 -13.32
CA MET A 39 10.13 1.62 -12.31
C MET A 39 11.53 1.21 -11.81
N ASP A 40 12.56 1.36 -12.66
CA ASP A 40 13.95 1.04 -12.31
C ASP A 40 14.59 2.04 -11.33
N GLU A 41 13.99 3.22 -11.18
CA GLU A 41 14.42 4.25 -10.20
C GLU A 41 13.80 4.01 -8.82
N ILE A 42 12.78 3.15 -8.74
CA ILE A 42 12.12 2.82 -7.49
C ILE A 42 12.98 1.87 -6.68
N LEU A 43 13.25 2.25 -5.43
CA LEU A 43 13.92 1.37 -4.49
C LEU A 43 12.99 0.20 -4.13
N THR A 44 13.33 -1.00 -4.61
CA THR A 44 12.62 -2.24 -4.33
C THR A 44 13.21 -2.97 -3.11
N GLY A 45 12.42 -3.87 -2.53
CA GLY A 45 12.76 -4.63 -1.32
C GLY A 45 12.02 -4.10 -0.09
N VAL A 46 12.11 -4.84 1.02
CA VAL A 46 11.43 -4.45 2.26
C VAL A 46 12.20 -3.34 2.96
N LEU A 47 11.67 -2.12 2.96
CA LEU A 47 12.35 -0.96 3.53
C LEU A 47 12.25 -0.94 5.06
N CYS A 48 13.31 -0.47 5.70
CA CYS A 48 13.29 -0.25 7.14
C CYS A 48 12.31 0.88 7.51
N PRO A 49 11.36 0.67 8.43
CA PRO A 49 10.38 1.68 8.81
C PRO A 49 10.99 2.89 9.53
N VAL A 50 12.22 2.78 10.04
CA VAL A 50 12.90 3.84 10.81
C VAL A 50 13.89 4.63 9.96
N CYS A 51 14.83 3.96 9.29
CA CYS A 51 15.93 4.66 8.61
C CYS A 51 15.78 4.73 7.09
N ILE A 52 14.96 3.88 6.47
CA ILE A 52 14.70 3.83 5.02
C ILE A 52 15.99 3.69 4.15
N ALA A 53 17.15 3.45 4.79
CA ALA A 53 18.44 3.58 4.12
C ALA A 53 18.68 2.49 3.07
N LYS A 54 18.30 1.25 3.37
CA LYS A 54 18.45 0.08 2.50
C LYS A 54 17.33 -0.93 2.74
N PRO A 55 17.05 -1.81 1.76
CA PRO A 55 16.21 -2.98 1.97
C PRO A 55 16.74 -3.86 3.11
N MET A 56 15.83 -4.33 3.95
CA MET A 56 16.10 -5.21 5.08
C MET A 56 16.36 -6.63 4.59
N GLU A 57 17.23 -7.33 5.31
CA GLU A 57 17.52 -8.74 5.06
C GLU A 57 16.53 -9.62 5.84
N ARG A 58 16.00 -10.67 5.22
CA ARG A 58 15.12 -11.62 5.91
C ARG A 58 15.93 -12.68 6.65
N ARG A 59 15.88 -12.68 7.99
CA ARG A 59 16.52 -13.67 8.87
C ARG A 59 15.51 -14.34 9.79
N ASP A 60 15.46 -15.67 9.79
CA ASP A 60 14.64 -16.50 10.69
C ASP A 60 13.15 -16.10 10.79
N GLY A 61 12.59 -15.57 9.70
CA GLY A 61 11.18 -15.14 9.66
C GLY A 61 10.96 -13.65 9.95
N SER A 62 11.99 -12.93 10.37
CA SER A 62 11.98 -11.50 10.65
C SER A 62 12.81 -10.72 9.63
N TRP A 63 12.58 -9.41 9.55
CA TRP A 63 13.34 -8.48 8.73
C TRP A 63 14.35 -7.76 9.62
N LEU A 64 15.64 -7.85 9.29
CA LEU A 64 16.73 -7.17 9.97
C LEU A 64 17.25 -6.03 9.11
N CYS A 65 17.27 -4.82 9.66
CA CYS A 65 17.95 -3.70 9.03
C CYS A 65 19.45 -3.76 9.34
N GLU A 66 20.30 -3.75 8.32
CA GLU A 66 21.76 -3.74 8.52
C GLU A 66 22.27 -2.39 9.04
N ALA A 67 21.57 -1.30 8.74
CA ALA A 67 22.00 0.06 9.11
C ALA A 67 21.67 0.41 10.57
N CYS A 68 20.43 0.21 11.01
CA CYS A 68 19.99 0.56 12.38
C CYS A 68 19.76 -0.66 13.29
N ARG A 69 20.00 -1.88 12.79
CA ARG A 69 19.83 -3.15 13.53
C ARG A 69 18.41 -3.42 14.01
N LEU A 70 17.42 -2.67 13.53
CA LEU A 70 16.01 -2.91 13.82
C LEU A 70 15.59 -4.29 13.31
N LEU A 71 14.93 -5.06 14.18
CA LEU A 71 14.25 -6.29 13.83
C LEU A 71 12.75 -6.03 13.75
N SER A 72 12.13 -6.40 12.63
CA SER A 72 10.69 -6.27 12.44
C SER A 72 10.12 -7.52 11.78
N SER A 73 9.11 -8.15 12.37
CA SER A 73 8.38 -9.23 11.72
C SER A 73 7.47 -8.70 10.60
N ASN A 74 7.06 -7.43 10.70
CA ASN A 74 5.92 -6.84 10.01
C ASN A 74 6.31 -5.80 8.95
N ALA A 75 7.60 -5.49 8.77
CA ALA A 75 8.06 -4.48 7.81
C ALA A 75 7.54 -4.71 6.37
N HIS A 76 7.32 -5.97 6.00
CA HIS A 76 6.77 -6.34 4.70
C HIS A 76 5.36 -5.80 4.44
N PHE A 77 4.50 -5.59 5.46
CA PHE A 77 3.14 -5.08 5.25
C PHE A 77 3.13 -3.74 4.51
N LYS A 78 3.99 -2.80 4.93
CA LYS A 78 4.12 -1.50 4.28
C LYS A 78 4.60 -1.64 2.83
N THR A 79 5.62 -2.46 2.60
CA THR A 79 6.16 -2.73 1.26
C THR A 79 5.11 -3.35 0.32
N VAL A 80 4.20 -4.16 0.83
CA VAL A 80 3.10 -4.71 0.04
C VAL A 80 2.10 -3.62 -0.36
N ALA A 81 1.76 -2.72 0.56
CA ALA A 81 0.90 -1.58 0.25
C ALA A 81 1.56 -0.68 -0.82
N ASP A 82 2.85 -0.39 -0.67
CA ASP A 82 3.64 0.38 -1.65
C ASP A 82 3.61 -0.28 -3.03
N LEU A 83 3.77 -1.62 -3.10
CA LEU A 83 3.68 -2.37 -4.36
C LEU A 83 2.32 -2.17 -5.05
N PHE A 84 1.22 -2.21 -4.31
CA PHE A 84 -0.11 -2.01 -4.89
C PHE A 84 -0.33 -0.57 -5.36
N LEU A 85 0.19 0.42 -4.64
CA LEU A 85 0.13 1.83 -5.05
C LEU A 85 0.94 2.06 -6.33
N LEU A 86 2.15 1.50 -6.42
CA LEU A 86 3.02 1.60 -7.60
C LEU A 86 2.45 0.86 -8.82
N ASN A 87 1.69 -0.21 -8.60
CA ASN A 87 1.08 -1.01 -9.66
C ASN A 87 -0.38 -0.62 -9.96
N ASN A 88 -0.84 0.56 -9.53
CA ASN A 88 -2.20 1.08 -9.73
C ASN A 88 -3.32 0.11 -9.30
N GLY A 89 -3.13 -0.62 -8.21
CA GLY A 89 -4.09 -1.59 -7.70
C GLY A 89 -4.27 -2.84 -8.58
N VAL A 90 -3.44 -3.03 -9.61
CA VAL A 90 -3.53 -4.20 -10.48
C VAL A 90 -3.13 -5.46 -9.68
N PRO A 91 -3.90 -6.57 -9.81
CA PRO A 91 -3.59 -7.80 -9.09
C PRO A 91 -2.19 -8.32 -9.40
N VAL A 92 -1.43 -8.67 -8.35
CA VAL A 92 -0.03 -9.09 -8.46
C VAL A 92 0.12 -10.61 -8.47
N PHE A 93 1.09 -11.09 -9.24
CA PHE A 93 1.51 -12.49 -9.22
C PHE A 93 2.57 -12.74 -8.14
N ASN A 94 2.66 -13.99 -7.68
CA ASN A 94 3.73 -14.41 -6.75
C ASN A 94 5.14 -14.07 -7.28
N LYS A 95 5.36 -14.21 -8.60
CA LYS A 95 6.63 -13.86 -9.24
C LYS A 95 6.97 -12.38 -9.07
N GLN A 96 6.03 -11.49 -9.40
CA GLN A 96 6.20 -10.03 -9.26
C GLN A 96 6.43 -9.65 -7.79
N PHE A 97 5.65 -10.21 -6.89
CA PHE A 97 5.82 -9.98 -5.45
C PHE A 97 7.20 -10.41 -4.95
N ARG A 98 7.67 -11.59 -5.38
CA ARG A 98 8.99 -12.12 -5.00
C ARG A 98 10.11 -11.23 -5.51
N GLU A 99 10.02 -10.80 -6.77
CA GLU A 99 10.98 -9.90 -7.40
C GLU A 99 11.00 -8.54 -6.70
N PHE A 100 9.83 -7.96 -6.40
CA PHE A 100 9.75 -6.68 -5.70
C PHE A 100 10.29 -6.72 -4.26
N LEU A 101 10.08 -7.80 -3.50
CA LEU A 101 10.55 -7.92 -2.11
C LEU A 101 11.97 -8.51 -1.99
N HIS A 102 12.64 -8.82 -3.11
CA HIS A 102 13.94 -9.51 -3.14
C HIS A 102 13.95 -10.85 -2.37
N LEU A 103 12.86 -11.61 -2.48
CA LEU A 103 12.73 -12.88 -1.76
C LEU A 103 13.46 -14.02 -2.51
N PRO A 104 14.28 -14.83 -1.83
CA PRO A 104 15.10 -15.84 -2.49
C PRO A 104 14.29 -17.07 -2.95
N SER A 105 13.09 -17.29 -2.40
CA SER A 105 12.30 -18.49 -2.66
C SER A 105 10.83 -18.19 -2.91
N PRO A 106 10.20 -18.84 -3.91
CA PRO A 106 8.76 -18.74 -4.13
C PRO A 106 7.94 -19.28 -2.95
N HIS A 107 8.46 -20.27 -2.22
CA HIS A 107 7.79 -20.81 -1.03
C HIS A 107 7.72 -19.80 0.11
N ILE A 108 8.77 -18.99 0.29
CA ILE A 108 8.78 -17.91 1.28
C ILE A 108 7.77 -16.84 0.88
N SER A 109 7.81 -16.41 -0.39
CA SER A 109 6.84 -15.45 -0.93
C SER A 109 5.40 -15.91 -0.75
N ARG A 110 5.10 -17.18 -1.06
CA ARG A 110 3.75 -17.73 -0.87
C ARG A 110 3.30 -17.67 0.58
N ARG A 111 4.18 -18.05 1.53
CA ARG A 111 3.88 -18.03 2.97
C ARG A 111 3.57 -16.62 3.47
N ILE A 112 4.34 -15.62 3.00
CA ILE A 112 4.08 -14.21 3.34
C ILE A 112 2.74 -13.77 2.74
N LEU A 113 2.49 -14.07 1.46
CA LEU A 113 1.23 -13.73 0.82
C LEU A 113 0.01 -14.39 1.50
N GLU A 114 0.17 -15.62 2.00
CA GLU A 114 -0.85 -16.31 2.80
C GLU A 114 -1.04 -15.65 4.17
N SER A 115 0.02 -15.21 4.85
CA SER A 115 -0.11 -14.51 6.14
C SER A 115 -0.74 -13.12 6.03
N LEU A 116 -0.68 -12.49 4.86
CA LEU A 116 -1.30 -11.18 4.61
C LEU A 116 -2.82 -11.25 4.44
N ASN A 117 -3.42 -12.45 4.29
CA ASN A 117 -4.85 -12.65 4.09
C ASN A 117 -5.45 -11.79 2.96
N LEU A 118 -4.69 -11.54 1.89
CA LEU A 118 -5.13 -10.72 0.76
C LEU A 118 -6.24 -11.42 -0.04
N PRO A 119 -7.22 -10.67 -0.57
CA PRO A 119 -8.19 -11.22 -1.52
C PRO A 119 -7.46 -11.81 -2.73
N GLN A 120 -7.94 -12.94 -3.23
CA GLN A 120 -7.28 -13.70 -4.30
C GLN A 120 -8.27 -14.06 -5.40
N THR A 121 -7.77 -14.08 -6.64
CA THR A 121 -8.50 -14.58 -7.80
C THR A 121 -7.66 -15.61 -8.55
N GLY A 122 -8.33 -16.57 -9.19
CA GLY A 122 -7.68 -17.67 -9.90
C GLY A 122 -7.10 -18.77 -8.99
N THR A 123 -6.65 -19.86 -9.61
CA THR A 123 -6.15 -21.06 -8.92
C THR A 123 -4.79 -21.49 -9.47
N GLY A 124 -3.97 -22.12 -8.63
CA GLY A 124 -2.65 -22.64 -9.01
C GLY A 124 -1.72 -21.57 -9.60
N LYS A 125 -1.22 -21.80 -10.82
CA LYS A 125 -0.33 -20.87 -11.55
C LYS A 125 -1.02 -19.55 -11.94
N GLY A 126 -2.34 -19.54 -12.01
CA GLY A 126 -3.13 -18.36 -12.34
C GLY A 126 -3.54 -17.53 -11.13
N ARG A 127 -3.12 -17.90 -9.91
CA ARG A 127 -3.46 -17.16 -8.69
C ARG A 127 -2.86 -15.76 -8.73
N ARG A 128 -3.71 -14.76 -8.50
CA ARG A 128 -3.36 -13.35 -8.36
C ARG A 128 -3.89 -12.83 -7.04
N TYR A 129 -3.13 -11.93 -6.43
CA TYR A 129 -3.46 -11.30 -5.16
C TYR A 129 -3.93 -9.88 -5.45
N LEU A 130 -5.12 -9.54 -4.98
CA LEU A 130 -5.72 -8.22 -5.12
C LEU A 130 -5.30 -7.34 -3.95
N PRO A 131 -5.26 -6.00 -4.14
CA PRO A 131 -5.07 -5.09 -3.02
C PRO A 131 -6.19 -5.26 -1.98
N PRO A 132 -5.91 -5.03 -0.68
CA PRO A 132 -6.95 -4.93 0.32
C PRO A 132 -7.86 -3.71 0.03
N PRO A 133 -9.14 -3.71 0.43
CA PRO A 133 -10.05 -2.60 0.16
C PRO A 133 -9.54 -1.23 0.61
N SER A 134 -8.73 -1.18 1.67
CA SER A 134 -8.17 0.04 2.26
C SER A 134 -6.75 0.39 1.79
N TYR A 135 -6.24 -0.20 0.70
CA TYR A 135 -4.86 0.04 0.25
C TYR A 135 -4.58 1.50 -0.17
N GLN A 136 -5.61 2.29 -0.45
CA GLN A 136 -5.53 3.72 -0.77
C GLN A 136 -5.81 4.62 0.44
N ASP A 137 -6.15 4.05 1.60
CA ASP A 137 -6.44 4.81 2.79
C ASP A 137 -5.13 5.24 3.47
N PHE A 138 -4.71 6.47 3.20
CA PHE A 138 -3.54 7.08 3.83
C PHE A 138 -3.66 7.19 5.37
N ALA A 139 -4.87 7.03 5.93
CA ALA A 139 -5.14 7.06 7.36
C ALA A 139 -4.85 5.71 8.08
N GLU A 140 -4.77 4.59 7.35
CA GLU A 140 -4.49 3.27 7.95
C GLU A 140 -2.99 2.93 7.99
N LEU A 141 -2.13 3.76 7.39
CA LEU A 141 -0.67 3.61 7.45
C LEU A 141 -0.05 3.98 8.81
N ASP A 142 -0.85 4.51 9.74
CA ASP A 142 -0.48 4.76 11.15
C ASP A 142 -0.92 3.64 12.11
N ILE A 143 -1.62 2.59 11.65
CA ILE A 143 -2.12 1.52 12.52
C ILE A 143 -1.24 0.28 12.40
N GLN A 144 -0.04 0.36 13.01
CA GLN A 144 0.71 -0.71 13.71
C GLN A 144 2.18 -0.29 13.92
N LEU A 145 2.39 0.95 14.37
CA LEU A 145 3.68 1.39 14.94
C LEU A 145 3.49 1.80 16.40
N TYR A 146 2.87 0.92 17.21
CA TYR A 146 3.12 0.72 18.65
C TYR A 146 2.74 -0.71 19.03
#